data_AF-A0A2G2B1D0-F1
#
_entry.id   AF-A0A2G2B1D0-F1
#
_cell.length_a   1.000
_cell.length_b   1.000
_cell.length_c   1.000
_cell.angle_alpha   90.00
_cell.angle_beta   90.00
_cell.angle_gamma   90.00
#
_symmetry.space_group_name_H-M   'P 1'
#
loop_
_entity.id
_entity.type
_entity.pdbx_description
1 polymer ?
#
loop_
_entity_poly.entity_id
_entity_poly.type
_entity_poly.pdbx_seq_one_letter_code
_entity_poly.pdbx_strand_id
1 'polypeptide(L)'
;MSKRTSDNLRIKRKYLVWLKDAKGLSEASIDKAAAAISTYERYHKGKDFRVFHSERARSFKRHLSNKLNERTGAKLTAASANGVLREVKAFFLWLADQSGYKSKVTHSDADYLSPDRKSDKARRSSCWKPHPSPDQVRHLLQSMPTETTLQRRDRALIAFLFLTSSREGAAITLRIGHVDLANACVHFDAKSVNTKFGKSYMTAFFPIGEDVERIVRSWISELKTKHLFSESDGAFNRSSQHLG
;
A
#
# COMPACT_ATOMS: atom_id res chain seq x y z
N MET A 1 -23.26 0.91 -27.38
CA MET A 1 -22.10 1.63 -26.79
C MET A 1 -21.43 2.46 -27.87
N SER A 2 -21.10 3.74 -27.62
CA SER A 2 -20.53 4.62 -28.66
C SER A 2 -19.09 4.21 -29.03
N LYS A 3 -18.71 4.36 -30.31
CA LYS A 3 -17.36 4.05 -30.84
C LYS A 3 -16.24 4.73 -30.04
N ARG A 4 -16.47 5.94 -29.51
CA ARG A 4 -15.49 6.69 -28.69
C ARG A 4 -15.21 6.02 -27.34
N THR A 5 -16.22 5.41 -26.73
CA THR A 5 -16.06 4.64 -25.49
C THR A 5 -15.23 3.38 -25.75
N SER A 6 -15.32 2.79 -26.95
CA SER A 6 -14.49 1.64 -27.33
C SER A 6 -13.00 2.00 -27.45
N ASP A 7 -12.68 3.14 -28.06
CA ASP A 7 -11.30 3.62 -28.23
C ASP A 7 -10.63 3.92 -26.88
N ASN A 8 -11.32 4.61 -25.97
CA ASN A 8 -10.81 4.88 -24.62
C ASN A 8 -10.48 3.58 -23.86
N LEU A 9 -11.36 2.58 -23.94
CA LEU A 9 -11.12 1.29 -23.29
C LEU A 9 -9.90 0.57 -23.87
N ARG A 10 -9.74 0.60 -25.20
CA ARG A 10 -8.57 -0.01 -25.88
C ARG A 10 -7.27 0.63 -25.46
N ILE A 11 -7.19 1.96 -25.50
CA ILE A 11 -5.94 2.67 -25.17
C ILE A 11 -5.61 2.59 -23.67
N LYS A 12 -6.63 2.59 -22.80
CA LYS A 12 -6.45 2.34 -21.38
C LYS A 12 -5.89 0.95 -21.12
N ARG A 13 -6.45 -0.10 -21.73
CA ARG A 13 -5.91 -1.47 -21.61
C ARG A 13 -4.45 -1.53 -22.07
N LYS A 14 -4.12 -0.90 -23.20
CA LYS A 14 -2.74 -0.80 -23.71
C LYS A 14 -1.80 -0.16 -22.69
N TYR A 15 -2.23 0.93 -22.04
CA TYR A 15 -1.45 1.58 -20.98
C TYR A 15 -1.24 0.68 -19.76
N LEU A 16 -2.28 -0.02 -19.29
CA LEU A 16 -2.17 -0.92 -18.14
C LEU A 16 -1.24 -2.10 -18.42
N VAL A 17 -1.28 -2.66 -19.64
CA VAL A 17 -0.32 -3.67 -20.10
C VAL A 17 1.10 -3.10 -20.13
N TRP A 18 1.28 -1.89 -20.63
CA TRP A 18 2.59 -1.22 -20.61
C TRP A 18 3.13 -0.99 -19.19
N LEU A 19 2.27 -0.61 -18.23
CA LEU A 19 2.66 -0.47 -16.83
C LEU A 19 3.10 -1.81 -16.22
N LYS A 20 2.44 -2.91 -16.59
CA LYS A 20 2.79 -4.25 -16.14
C LYS A 20 4.11 -4.70 -16.75
N ASP A 21 4.17 -4.75 -18.08
CA ASP A 21 5.21 -5.50 -18.79
C ASP A 21 6.46 -4.65 -19.04
N ALA A 22 6.30 -3.35 -19.34
CA ALA A 22 7.42 -2.47 -19.63
C ALA A 22 7.94 -1.72 -18.39
N LYS A 23 7.07 -1.41 -17.42
CA LYS A 23 7.46 -0.74 -16.17
C LYS A 23 7.62 -1.68 -14.98
N GLY A 24 7.21 -2.95 -15.10
CA GLY A 24 7.35 -3.93 -14.03
C GLY A 24 6.59 -3.54 -12.76
N LEU A 25 5.49 -2.79 -12.88
CA LEU A 25 4.75 -2.32 -11.71
C LEU A 25 3.88 -3.43 -11.11
N SER A 26 3.69 -3.36 -9.79
CA SER A 26 2.77 -4.25 -9.08
C SER A 26 1.32 -4.02 -9.49
N GLU A 27 0.48 -5.07 -9.35
CA GLU A 27 -0.96 -4.99 -9.61
C GLU A 27 -1.63 -3.84 -8.84
N ALA A 28 -1.30 -3.67 -7.55
CA ALA A 28 -1.83 -2.57 -6.75
C ALA A 28 -1.48 -1.17 -7.33
N SER A 29 -0.33 -1.02 -7.98
CA SER A 29 0.06 0.23 -8.65
C SER A 29 -0.71 0.42 -9.96
N ILE A 30 -0.92 -0.66 -10.71
CA ILE A 30 -1.71 -0.67 -11.95
C ILE A 30 -3.18 -0.34 -11.65
N ASP A 31 -3.77 -0.93 -10.60
CA ASP A 31 -5.13 -0.67 -10.16
C ASP A 31 -5.33 0.79 -9.74
N LYS A 32 -4.35 1.35 -9.03
CA LYS A 32 -4.34 2.76 -8.66
C LYS A 32 -4.33 3.66 -9.90
N ALA A 33 -3.51 3.35 -10.90
CA ALA A 33 -3.50 4.08 -12.16
C ALA A 33 -4.84 3.93 -12.91
N ALA A 34 -5.38 2.72 -12.99
CA ALA A 34 -6.65 2.43 -13.62
C ALA A 34 -7.82 3.20 -12.97
N ALA A 35 -7.85 3.27 -11.63
CA ALA A 35 -8.85 3.99 -10.86
C ALA A 35 -8.75 5.51 -11.04
N ALA A 36 -7.52 6.05 -11.10
CA ALA A 36 -7.29 7.46 -11.37
C ALA A 36 -7.74 7.86 -12.78
N ILE A 37 -7.42 7.04 -13.79
CA ILE A 37 -7.87 7.24 -15.18
C ILE A 37 -9.39 7.15 -15.27
N SER A 38 -10.03 6.16 -14.62
CA SER A 38 -11.49 6.07 -14.55
C SER A 38 -12.12 7.31 -13.93
N THR A 39 -11.48 7.88 -12.90
CA THR A 39 -11.95 9.13 -12.26
C THR A 39 -11.92 10.30 -13.22
N TYR A 40 -10.84 10.44 -14.00
CA TYR A 40 -10.72 11.46 -15.05
C TYR A 40 -11.77 11.27 -16.17
N GLU A 41 -11.92 10.04 -16.66
CA GLU A 41 -12.87 9.70 -17.71
C GLU A 41 -14.32 10.00 -17.30
N ARG A 42 -14.70 9.63 -16.07
CA ARG A 42 -16.02 9.89 -15.51
C ARG A 42 -16.30 11.39 -15.42
N TYR A 43 -15.33 12.19 -14.98
CA TYR A 43 -15.46 13.65 -14.92
C TYR A 43 -15.75 14.26 -16.30
N HIS A 44 -15.08 13.75 -17.35
CA HIS A 44 -15.30 14.20 -18.73
C HIS A 44 -16.41 13.45 -19.47
N LYS A 45 -17.25 12.68 -18.77
CA LYS A 45 -18.40 11.94 -19.35
C LYS A 45 -17.99 11.00 -20.49
N GLY A 46 -16.82 10.36 -20.39
CA GLY A 46 -16.35 9.41 -21.40
C GLY A 46 -16.00 10.04 -22.75
N LYS A 47 -15.71 11.35 -22.80
CA LYS A 47 -15.15 11.98 -24.00
C LYS A 47 -13.82 11.31 -24.36
N ASP A 48 -13.52 11.30 -25.66
CA ASP A 48 -12.26 10.78 -26.19
C ASP A 48 -11.06 11.52 -25.57
N PHE A 49 -10.03 10.78 -25.14
CA PHE A 49 -8.80 11.35 -24.59
C PHE A 49 -8.06 12.26 -25.59
N ARG A 50 -8.33 12.15 -26.90
CA ARG A 50 -7.80 13.06 -27.94
C ARG A 50 -8.29 14.49 -27.81
N VAL A 51 -9.37 14.75 -27.06
CA VAL A 51 -9.88 16.11 -26.83
C VAL A 51 -9.23 16.73 -25.58
N PHE A 52 -8.07 16.24 -25.17
CA PHE A 52 -7.31 16.79 -24.06
C PHE A 52 -6.74 18.16 -24.41
N HIS A 53 -6.73 19.06 -23.43
CA HIS A 53 -6.08 20.38 -23.50
C HIS A 53 -5.91 20.94 -22.08
N SER A 54 -5.03 21.94 -21.92
CA SER A 54 -4.70 22.58 -20.64
C SER A 54 -5.91 23.02 -19.80
N GLU A 55 -6.96 23.62 -20.39
CA GLU A 55 -8.15 24.03 -19.63
C GLU A 55 -8.91 22.85 -19.01
N ARG A 56 -8.94 21.68 -19.66
CA ARG A 56 -9.54 20.47 -19.07
C ARG A 56 -8.71 19.92 -17.92
N ALA A 57 -7.40 19.99 -18.02
CA ALA A 57 -6.51 19.63 -16.91
C ALA A 57 -6.75 20.56 -15.71
N ARG A 58 -6.86 21.88 -15.96
CA ARG A 58 -7.17 22.88 -14.91
C ARG A 58 -8.56 22.66 -14.29
N SER A 59 -9.58 22.40 -15.09
CA SER A 59 -10.94 22.15 -14.58
C SER A 59 -11.02 20.86 -13.77
N PHE A 60 -10.34 19.80 -14.21
CA PHE A 60 -10.24 18.54 -13.47
C PHE A 60 -9.52 18.74 -12.12
N LYS A 61 -8.45 19.54 -12.08
CA LYS A 61 -7.77 19.88 -10.83
C LYS A 61 -8.70 20.58 -9.83
N ARG A 62 -9.47 21.58 -10.30
CA ARG A 62 -10.48 22.26 -9.46
C ARG A 62 -11.56 21.29 -8.97
N HIS A 63 -11.99 20.36 -9.83
CA HIS A 63 -12.96 19.33 -9.45
C HIS A 63 -12.41 18.42 -8.35
N LEU A 64 -11.17 17.93 -8.47
CA LEU A 64 -10.56 17.08 -7.44
C LEU A 64 -10.42 17.78 -6.08
N SER A 65 -10.09 19.07 -6.06
CA SER A 65 -10.01 19.85 -4.82
C SER A 65 -11.35 19.97 -4.09
N ASN A 66 -12.46 19.89 -4.81
CA ASN A 66 -13.81 20.00 -4.25
C ASN A 66 -14.51 18.63 -4.09
N LYS A 67 -13.91 17.55 -4.58
CA LYS A 67 -14.50 16.22 -4.55
C LYS A 67 -14.51 15.68 -3.11
N LEU A 68 -15.65 15.11 -2.71
CA LEU A 68 -15.82 14.41 -1.45
C LEU A 68 -15.36 12.96 -1.58
N ASN A 69 -14.82 12.42 -0.49
CA ASN A 69 -14.51 11.02 -0.35
C ASN A 69 -15.83 10.24 -0.17
N GLU A 70 -16.07 9.27 -1.06
CA GLU A 70 -17.31 8.49 -1.09
C GLU A 70 -17.57 7.73 0.22
N ARG A 71 -16.52 7.33 0.95
CA ARG A 71 -16.64 6.58 2.21
C ARG A 71 -16.80 7.48 3.43
N THR A 72 -16.12 8.61 3.46
CA THR A 72 -16.05 9.46 4.67
C THR A 72 -16.88 10.73 4.59
N GLY A 73 -17.43 11.08 3.43
CA GLY A 73 -18.16 12.33 3.19
C GLY A 73 -17.30 13.61 3.23
N ALA A 74 -16.12 13.55 3.84
CA ALA A 74 -15.15 14.65 3.90
C ALA A 74 -14.50 14.94 2.53
N LYS A 75 -14.00 16.17 2.33
CA LYS A 75 -13.20 16.54 1.15
C LYS A 75 -11.98 15.63 1.01
N LEU A 76 -11.59 15.34 -0.24
CA LEU A 76 -10.35 14.62 -0.51
C LEU A 76 -9.16 15.36 0.10
N THR A 77 -8.28 14.61 0.75
CA THR A 77 -7.01 15.16 1.23
C THR A 77 -6.14 15.57 0.04
N ALA A 78 -5.28 16.57 0.25
CA ALA A 78 -4.30 16.98 -0.75
C ALA A 78 -3.44 15.79 -1.24
N ALA A 79 -3.13 14.84 -0.34
CA ALA A 79 -2.38 13.63 -0.68
C ALA A 79 -3.10 12.76 -1.72
N SER A 80 -4.40 12.50 -1.51
CA SER A 80 -5.20 11.67 -2.40
C SER A 80 -5.43 12.37 -3.74
N ALA A 81 -5.79 13.66 -3.73
CA ALA A 81 -5.96 14.44 -4.95
C ALA A 81 -4.67 14.49 -5.79
N ASN A 82 -3.52 14.74 -5.14
CA ASN A 82 -2.22 14.75 -5.80
C ASN A 82 -1.81 13.38 -6.32
N GLY A 83 -2.23 12.30 -5.66
CA GLY A 83 -2.08 10.93 -6.15
C GLY A 83 -2.79 10.73 -7.48
N VAL A 84 -4.07 11.09 -7.56
CA VAL A 84 -4.87 10.97 -8.81
C VAL A 84 -4.27 11.81 -9.94
N LEU A 85 -3.91 13.06 -9.65
CA LEU A 85 -3.30 13.97 -10.62
C LEU A 85 -2.01 13.40 -11.24
N ARG A 86 -1.17 12.75 -10.45
CA ARG A 86 0.08 12.15 -10.92
C ARG A 86 -0.15 10.95 -11.84
N GLU A 87 -1.07 10.07 -11.50
CA GLU A 87 -1.39 8.91 -12.34
C GLU A 87 -2.00 9.36 -13.68
N VAL A 88 -2.89 10.35 -13.65
CA VAL A 88 -3.51 10.91 -14.87
C VAL A 88 -2.46 11.65 -15.70
N LYS A 89 -1.55 12.40 -15.07
CA LYS A 89 -0.42 13.04 -15.76
C LYS A 89 0.45 12.00 -16.46
N ALA A 90 0.86 10.95 -15.74
CA ALA A 90 1.68 9.87 -16.31
C ALA A 90 1.02 9.21 -17.52
N PHE A 91 -0.30 8.97 -17.44
CA PHE A 91 -1.08 8.45 -18.56
C PHE A 91 -1.06 9.39 -19.78
N PHE A 92 -1.28 10.70 -19.59
CA PHE A 92 -1.28 11.65 -20.71
C PHE A 92 0.12 11.89 -21.30
N LEU A 93 1.17 11.83 -20.47
CA LEU A 93 2.55 11.83 -20.98
C LEU A 93 2.80 10.62 -21.87
N TRP A 94 2.39 9.42 -21.44
CA TRP A 94 2.50 8.22 -22.27
C TRP A 94 1.64 8.28 -23.54
N LEU A 95 0.44 8.88 -23.46
CA LEU A 95 -0.43 9.09 -24.63
C LEU A 95 0.20 10.01 -25.67
N ALA A 96 0.97 11.02 -25.26
CA ALA A 96 1.65 11.93 -26.18
C ALA A 96 2.61 11.19 -27.14
N ASP A 97 3.10 10.01 -26.76
CA ASP A 97 3.97 9.17 -27.60
C ASP A 97 3.18 8.18 -28.48
N GLN A 98 1.87 8.04 -28.28
CA GLN A 98 1.08 7.04 -29.00
C GLN A 98 0.60 7.54 -30.38
N SER A 99 0.61 6.63 -31.36
CA SER A 99 0.03 6.85 -32.68
C SER A 99 -1.45 7.26 -32.56
N GLY A 100 -1.84 8.35 -33.24
CA GLY A 100 -3.20 8.89 -33.17
C GLY A 100 -3.49 9.78 -31.96
N TYR A 101 -2.53 9.97 -31.06
CA TYR A 101 -2.61 10.88 -29.90
C TYR A 101 -1.52 11.94 -29.91
N LYS A 102 -0.33 11.65 -30.46
CA LYS A 102 0.81 12.59 -30.56
C LYS A 102 0.51 13.97 -31.16
N SER A 103 -0.44 14.05 -32.09
CA SER A 103 -0.85 15.31 -32.72
C SER A 103 -1.93 16.07 -31.94
N LYS A 104 -2.46 15.47 -30.86
CA LYS A 104 -3.59 15.98 -30.08
C LYS A 104 -3.25 16.18 -28.60
N VAL A 105 -2.25 15.49 -28.10
CA VAL A 105 -1.79 15.54 -26.71
C VAL A 105 -0.32 15.92 -26.71
N THR A 106 0.02 17.01 -26.03
CA THR A 106 1.41 17.46 -25.85
C THR A 106 1.88 17.23 -24.43
N HIS A 107 3.19 17.06 -24.24
CA HIS A 107 3.79 16.99 -22.90
C HIS A 107 3.51 18.26 -22.09
N SER A 108 3.56 19.44 -22.72
CA SER A 108 3.25 20.73 -22.10
C SER A 108 1.81 20.82 -21.60
N ASP A 109 0.83 20.29 -22.35
CA ASP A 109 -0.55 20.24 -21.86
C ASP A 109 -0.71 19.28 -20.68
N ALA A 110 0.00 18.14 -20.72
CA ALA A 110 -0.03 17.16 -19.63
C ALA A 110 0.54 17.74 -18.32
N ASP A 111 1.49 18.68 -18.40
CA ASP A 111 2.07 19.34 -17.22
C ASP A 111 1.05 20.15 -16.41
N TYR A 112 -0.07 20.59 -17.01
CA TYR A 112 -1.16 21.25 -16.27
C TYR A 112 -1.87 20.33 -15.26
N LEU A 113 -1.67 19.01 -15.35
CA LEU A 113 -2.12 18.04 -14.34
C LEU A 113 -1.20 18.01 -13.10
N SER A 114 -0.12 18.79 -13.07
CA SER A 114 0.78 18.81 -11.91
C SER A 114 0.08 19.38 -10.66
N PRO A 115 0.23 18.73 -9.50
CA PRO A 115 -0.14 19.31 -8.21
C PRO A 115 0.47 20.69 -7.99
N ASP A 116 -0.19 21.55 -7.20
CA ASP A 116 0.46 22.78 -6.76
C ASP A 116 1.64 22.46 -5.82
N ARG A 117 2.71 23.26 -5.91
CA ARG A 117 3.94 23.00 -5.15
C ARG A 117 3.72 23.02 -3.64
N LYS A 118 2.82 23.88 -3.16
CA LYS A 118 2.48 24.01 -1.73
C LYS A 118 1.83 22.73 -1.21
N SER A 119 0.82 22.21 -1.90
CA SER A 119 0.14 20.97 -1.52
C SER A 119 1.03 19.75 -1.67
N ASP A 120 1.92 19.70 -2.67
CA ASP A 120 2.87 18.59 -2.77
C ASP A 120 3.91 18.63 -1.65
N LYS A 121 4.37 19.82 -1.25
CA LYS A 121 5.26 19.96 -0.08
C LYS A 121 4.54 19.55 1.20
N ALA A 122 3.30 20.04 1.42
CA ALA A 122 2.48 19.69 2.56
C ALA A 122 2.18 18.17 2.64
N ARG A 123 2.00 17.51 1.48
CA ARG A 123 1.87 16.05 1.39
C ARG A 123 3.15 15.32 1.81
N ARG A 124 4.33 15.87 1.51
CA ARG A 124 5.62 15.26 1.84
C ARG A 124 6.00 15.48 3.31
N SER A 125 5.57 16.57 3.92
CA SER A 125 5.76 16.80 5.35
C SER A 125 4.84 15.87 6.15
N SER A 126 5.43 14.97 6.95
CA SER A 126 4.66 14.23 7.95
C SER A 126 4.21 15.20 9.04
N CYS A 127 2.92 15.18 9.38
CA CYS A 127 2.49 15.73 10.66
C CYS A 127 3.14 14.88 11.76
N TRP A 128 3.83 15.53 12.70
CA TRP A 128 4.38 14.82 13.86
C TRP A 128 3.22 14.17 14.61
N LYS A 129 3.32 12.86 14.83
CA LYS A 129 2.38 12.10 15.65
C LYS A 129 3.20 11.46 16.76
N PRO A 130 2.81 11.63 18.03
CA PRO A 130 3.51 10.95 19.12
C PRO A 130 3.43 9.44 18.90
N HIS A 131 4.57 8.77 19.04
CA HIS A 131 4.64 7.32 19.08
C HIS A 131 4.27 6.84 20.48
N PRO A 132 3.69 5.64 20.63
CA PRO A 132 3.37 5.10 21.95
C PRO A 132 4.65 4.91 22.78
N SER A 133 4.59 5.22 24.07
CA SER A 133 5.69 4.93 24.99
C SER A 133 5.82 3.42 25.26
N PRO A 134 6.98 2.91 25.70
CA PRO A 134 7.11 1.52 26.12
C PRO A 134 6.06 1.10 27.16
N ASP A 135 5.71 1.98 28.10
CA ASP A 135 4.68 1.68 29.10
C ASP A 135 3.28 1.57 28.51
N GLN A 136 2.94 2.41 27.51
CA GLN A 136 1.68 2.28 26.78
C GLN A 136 1.61 0.97 25.99
N VAL A 137 2.75 0.54 25.41
CA VAL A 137 2.85 -0.75 24.71
C VAL A 137 2.65 -1.91 25.69
N ARG A 138 3.30 -1.88 26.86
CA ARG A 138 3.13 -2.91 27.89
C ARG A 138 1.69 -2.96 28.39
N HIS A 139 1.09 -1.81 28.72
CA HIS A 139 -0.30 -1.73 29.15
C HIS A 139 -1.26 -2.31 28.10
N LEU A 140 -1.10 -1.94 26.83
CA LEU A 140 -1.88 -2.51 25.72
C LEU A 140 -1.78 -4.04 25.71
N LEU A 141 -0.56 -4.57 25.68
CA LEU A 141 -0.31 -6.01 25.61
C LEU A 141 -0.81 -6.78 26.84
N GLN A 142 -0.86 -6.15 28.02
CA GLN A 142 -1.42 -6.74 29.24
C GLN A 142 -2.95 -6.75 29.23
N SER A 143 -3.59 -5.74 28.64
CA SER A 143 -5.05 -5.66 28.52
C SER A 143 -5.65 -6.54 27.41
N MET A 144 -4.82 -7.11 26.53
CA MET A 144 -5.29 -7.97 25.45
C MET A 144 -5.75 -9.33 25.98
N PRO A 145 -6.88 -9.86 25.48
CA PRO A 145 -7.36 -11.19 25.86
C PRO A 145 -6.38 -12.30 25.47
N THR A 146 -6.47 -13.47 26.12
CA THR A 146 -5.51 -14.58 25.92
C THR A 146 -6.13 -15.98 25.99
N GLU A 147 -7.45 -16.06 26.08
CA GLU A 147 -8.19 -17.29 26.36
C GLU A 147 -8.11 -18.26 25.16
N THR A 148 -8.25 -17.72 23.94
CA THR A 148 -8.23 -18.47 22.69
C THR A 148 -6.89 -18.35 21.98
N THR A 149 -6.58 -19.34 21.14
CA THR A 149 -5.37 -19.34 20.30
C THR A 149 -5.30 -18.10 19.41
N LEU A 150 -6.44 -17.65 18.86
CA LEU A 150 -6.49 -16.44 18.04
C LEU A 150 -6.14 -15.17 18.84
N GLN A 151 -6.62 -15.06 20.08
CA GLN A 151 -6.28 -13.92 20.94
C GLN A 151 -4.78 -13.92 21.31
N ARG A 152 -4.20 -15.08 21.61
CA ARG A 152 -2.74 -15.21 21.84
C ARG A 152 -1.93 -14.88 20.59
N ARG A 153 -2.37 -15.32 19.41
CA ARG A 153 -1.77 -14.95 18.12
C ARG A 153 -1.77 -13.43 17.92
N ASP A 154 -2.92 -12.78 18.10
CA ASP A 154 -3.07 -11.34 17.86
C ASP A 154 -2.21 -10.53 18.83
N ARG A 155 -2.16 -10.94 20.10
CA ARG A 155 -1.26 -10.37 21.11
C ARG A 155 0.21 -10.53 20.73
N ALA A 156 0.61 -11.71 20.27
CA ALA A 156 1.97 -11.97 19.82
C ALA A 156 2.34 -11.19 18.55
N LEU A 157 1.40 -11.01 17.61
CA LEU A 157 1.62 -10.20 16.42
C LEU A 157 1.87 -8.73 16.76
N ILE A 158 1.09 -8.16 17.68
CA ILE A 158 1.30 -6.77 18.12
C ILE A 158 2.65 -6.63 18.84
N ALA A 159 2.98 -7.55 19.75
CA ALA A 159 4.28 -7.57 20.41
C ALA A 159 5.43 -7.65 19.38
N PHE A 160 5.30 -8.54 18.39
CA PHE A 160 6.27 -8.72 17.32
C PHE A 160 6.47 -7.44 16.48
N LEU A 161 5.41 -6.71 16.15
CA LEU A 161 5.51 -5.45 15.41
C LEU A 161 6.28 -4.38 16.19
N PHE A 162 6.08 -4.28 17.51
CA PHE A 162 6.84 -3.35 18.35
C PHE A 162 8.31 -3.77 18.49
N LEU A 163 8.58 -5.07 18.63
CA LEU A 163 9.95 -5.59 18.74
C LEU A 163 10.73 -5.48 17.43
N THR A 164 10.09 -5.47 16.27
CA THR A 164 10.81 -5.50 14.97
C THR A 164 10.68 -4.22 14.16
N SER A 165 9.72 -3.35 14.47
CA SER A 165 9.32 -2.23 13.60
C SER A 165 9.09 -2.65 12.14
N SER A 166 8.74 -3.92 11.93
CA SER A 166 8.52 -4.47 10.59
C SER A 166 7.19 -3.95 10.02
N ARG A 167 7.08 -4.00 8.68
CA ARG A 167 5.79 -3.72 8.03
C ARG A 167 4.83 -4.88 8.28
N GLU A 168 3.56 -4.58 8.52
CA GLU A 168 2.52 -5.59 8.74
C GLU A 168 2.50 -6.69 7.67
N GLY A 169 2.69 -6.34 6.38
CA GLY A 169 2.70 -7.32 5.29
C GLY A 169 3.87 -8.32 5.38
N ALA A 170 5.02 -7.88 5.89
CA ALA A 170 6.16 -8.74 6.13
C ALA A 170 5.94 -9.60 7.39
N ALA A 171 5.35 -9.03 8.44
CA ALA A 171 5.02 -9.78 9.66
C ALA A 171 4.01 -10.91 9.39
N ILE A 172 2.93 -10.63 8.65
CA ILE A 172 1.85 -11.62 8.40
C ILE A 172 2.32 -12.79 7.52
N THR A 173 3.31 -12.58 6.66
CA THR A 173 3.87 -13.61 5.77
C THR A 173 5.12 -14.28 6.34
N LEU A 174 5.51 -13.93 7.56
CA LEU A 174 6.68 -14.47 8.22
C LEU A 174 6.44 -15.94 8.58
N ARG A 175 7.43 -16.78 8.25
CA ARG A 175 7.51 -18.17 8.71
C ARG A 175 8.31 -18.29 10.01
N ILE A 176 8.05 -19.33 10.80
CA ILE A 176 8.69 -19.55 12.10
C ILE A 176 10.23 -19.58 11.98
N GLY A 177 10.78 -20.22 10.96
CA GLY A 177 12.23 -20.36 10.77
C GLY A 177 12.99 -19.06 10.49
N HIS A 178 12.28 -17.94 10.29
CA HIS A 178 12.91 -16.63 10.17
C HIS A 178 13.22 -15.98 11.52
N VAL A 179 12.67 -16.52 12.62
CA VAL A 179 12.82 -15.96 13.96
C VAL A 179 13.91 -16.72 14.71
N ASP A 180 15.01 -16.03 15.01
CA ASP A 180 16.07 -16.53 15.85
C ASP A 180 15.85 -16.03 17.28
N LEU A 181 15.26 -16.90 18.10
CA LEU A 181 15.02 -16.63 19.51
C LEU A 181 16.32 -16.70 20.34
N ALA A 182 17.39 -17.34 19.89
CA ALA A 182 18.64 -17.35 20.64
C ALA A 182 19.33 -15.99 20.57
N ASN A 183 19.34 -15.39 19.37
CA ASN A 183 19.95 -14.08 19.10
C ASN A 183 18.95 -12.90 19.16
N ALA A 184 17.70 -13.16 19.54
CA ALA A 184 16.62 -12.17 19.60
C ALA A 184 16.53 -11.35 18.30
N CYS A 185 16.52 -12.01 17.15
CA CYS A 185 16.49 -11.33 15.85
C CYS A 185 15.59 -12.05 14.83
N VAL A 186 15.30 -11.36 13.74
CA VAL A 186 14.43 -11.86 12.66
C VAL A 186 15.07 -11.56 11.31
N HIS A 187 15.13 -12.59 10.47
CA HIS A 187 15.59 -12.50 9.09
C HIS A 187 14.41 -12.48 8.12
N PHE A 188 14.13 -11.33 7.52
CA PHE A 188 13.11 -11.17 6.50
C PHE A 188 13.69 -11.54 5.13
N ASP A 189 13.51 -12.79 4.70
CA ASP A 189 13.90 -13.23 3.35
C ASP A 189 12.81 -12.87 2.33
N ALA A 190 13.14 -12.03 1.35
CA ALA A 190 12.23 -11.61 0.28
C ALA A 190 11.71 -12.76 -0.61
N LYS A 191 12.36 -13.94 -0.58
CA LYS A 191 11.89 -15.11 -1.34
C LYS A 191 10.62 -15.74 -0.73
N SER A 192 10.48 -15.65 0.59
CA SER A 192 9.43 -16.32 1.37
C SER A 192 8.53 -15.34 2.11
N VAL A 193 8.98 -14.09 2.30
CA VAL A 193 8.30 -13.03 3.04
C VAL A 193 7.98 -11.85 2.13
N ASN A 194 6.77 -11.31 2.25
CA ASN A 194 6.29 -10.19 1.45
C ASN A 194 6.89 -8.86 1.93
N THR A 195 8.16 -8.64 1.61
CA THR A 195 8.87 -7.40 1.93
C THR A 195 8.67 -6.34 0.85
N LYS A 196 8.68 -5.08 1.27
CA LYS A 196 8.51 -3.96 0.34
C LYS A 196 9.66 -3.95 -0.68
N PHE A 197 9.31 -4.02 -1.97
CA PHE A 197 10.25 -4.09 -3.09
C PHE A 197 11.16 -5.34 -3.09
N GLY A 198 10.75 -6.44 -2.44
CA GLY A 198 11.53 -7.68 -2.45
C GLY A 198 12.90 -7.52 -1.79
N LYS A 199 13.00 -6.70 -0.74
CA LYS A 199 14.25 -6.49 0.00
C LYS A 199 14.40 -7.54 1.10
N SER A 200 15.49 -8.29 1.09
CA SER A 200 15.88 -9.11 2.24
C SER A 200 16.63 -8.27 3.26
N TYR A 201 16.32 -8.42 4.55
CA TYR A 201 16.99 -7.71 5.63
C TYR A 201 16.83 -8.43 6.97
N MET A 202 17.67 -8.09 7.94
CA MET A 202 17.60 -8.59 9.30
C MET A 202 17.35 -7.45 10.27
N THR A 203 16.61 -7.72 11.35
CA THR A 203 16.49 -6.79 12.49
C THR A 203 16.59 -7.56 13.80
N ALA A 204 17.29 -6.99 14.77
CA ALA A 204 17.21 -7.44 16.16
C ALA A 204 15.88 -6.99 16.78
N PHE A 205 15.50 -7.62 17.89
CA PHE A 205 14.43 -7.14 18.75
C PHE A 205 14.85 -5.83 19.43
N PHE A 206 14.01 -4.81 19.28
CA PHE A 206 14.17 -3.56 20.00
C PHE A 206 14.00 -3.80 21.52
N PRO A 207 14.78 -3.11 22.37
CA PRO A 207 14.75 -3.28 23.81
C PRO A 207 13.52 -2.61 24.44
N ILE A 208 12.32 -3.09 24.09
CA ILE A 208 11.04 -2.58 24.61
C ILE A 208 10.75 -3.17 26.00
N GLY A 209 11.17 -4.41 26.26
CA GLY A 209 11.01 -5.09 27.54
C GLY A 209 11.01 -6.61 27.38
N GLU A 210 11.62 -7.31 28.34
CA GLU A 210 11.67 -8.77 28.35
C GLU A 210 10.29 -9.42 28.42
N ASP A 211 9.33 -8.74 29.05
CA ASP A 211 7.94 -9.16 29.14
C ASP A 211 7.26 -9.19 27.75
N VAL A 212 7.56 -8.21 26.90
CA VAL A 212 7.06 -8.14 25.51
C VAL A 212 7.69 -9.24 24.66
N GLU A 213 8.99 -9.44 24.81
CA GLU A 213 9.72 -10.52 24.13
C GLU A 213 9.21 -11.91 24.51
N ARG A 214 8.90 -12.11 25.80
CA ARG A 214 8.32 -13.35 26.31
C ARG A 214 7.01 -13.71 25.62
N ILE A 215 6.18 -12.74 25.22
CA ILE A 215 4.95 -13.00 24.48
C ILE A 215 5.26 -13.68 23.13
N VAL A 216 6.23 -13.16 22.38
CA VAL A 216 6.62 -13.72 21.07
C VAL A 216 7.27 -15.10 21.26
N ARG A 217 8.16 -15.25 22.24
CA ARG A 217 8.80 -16.54 22.57
C ARG A 217 7.77 -17.61 22.91
N SER A 218 6.82 -17.31 23.79
CA SER A 218 5.75 -18.23 24.18
C SER A 218 4.87 -18.62 23.01
N TRP A 219 4.56 -17.67 22.13
CA TRP A 219 3.77 -17.94 20.92
C TRP A 219 4.49 -18.87 19.95
N ILE A 220 5.75 -18.58 19.62
CA ILE A 220 6.55 -19.46 18.75
C ILE A 220 6.72 -20.84 19.38
N SER A 221 6.92 -20.91 20.69
CA SER A 221 6.97 -22.19 21.40
C SER A 221 5.63 -22.94 21.31
N GLU A 222 4.49 -22.26 21.49
CA GLU A 222 3.17 -22.86 21.35
C GLU A 222 2.95 -23.44 19.94
N LEU A 223 3.36 -22.71 18.90
CA LEU A 223 3.28 -23.20 17.52
C LEU A 223 4.08 -24.48 17.31
N LYS A 224 5.32 -24.54 17.82
CA LYS A 224 6.18 -25.72 17.66
C LYS A 224 5.71 -26.91 18.48
N THR A 225 5.26 -26.70 19.72
CA THR A 225 4.99 -27.80 20.66
C THR A 225 3.54 -28.26 20.67
N LYS A 226 2.57 -27.35 20.54
CA LYS A 226 1.14 -27.69 20.59
C LYS A 226 0.53 -27.87 19.22
N HIS A 227 0.89 -27.00 18.28
CA HIS A 227 0.36 -27.03 16.91
C HIS A 227 1.24 -27.82 15.94
N LEU A 228 2.41 -28.29 16.40
CA LEU A 228 3.37 -29.09 15.62
C LEU A 228 3.84 -28.42 14.31
N PHE A 229 3.91 -27.09 14.32
CA PHE A 229 4.36 -26.34 13.15
C PHE A 229 5.86 -26.52 12.91
N SER A 230 6.20 -26.69 11.64
CA SER A 230 7.56 -26.69 11.13
C SER A 230 8.11 -25.28 10.96
N GLU A 231 9.42 -25.17 10.71
CA GLU A 231 10.06 -23.89 10.39
C GLU A 231 9.50 -23.22 9.12
N SER A 232 8.86 -24.00 8.24
CA SER A 232 8.26 -23.48 7.01
C SER A 232 6.84 -22.93 7.18
N ASP A 233 6.21 -23.17 8.33
CA ASP A 233 4.85 -22.73 8.58
C ASP A 233 4.79 -21.26 9.00
N GLY A 234 3.67 -20.61 8.66
CA GLY A 234 3.45 -19.20 8.95
C GLY A 234 3.27 -18.93 10.45
N ALA A 235 4.00 -17.95 10.97
CA ALA A 235 3.97 -17.59 12.39
C ALA A 235 2.67 -16.87 12.79
N PHE A 236 1.95 -16.24 11.85
CA PHE A 236 0.75 -15.43 12.13
C PHE A 236 -0.40 -15.73 11.14
N ASN A 237 -0.64 -17.01 10.85
CA ASN A 237 -1.67 -17.46 9.90
C ASN A 237 -3.09 -16.99 10.25
N ARG A 238 -3.92 -16.77 9.22
CA ARG A 238 -5.26 -16.15 9.32
C ARG A 238 -6.32 -17.01 10.02
N SER A 239 -6.29 -18.33 9.86
CA SER A 239 -7.42 -19.21 10.18
C SER A 239 -7.12 -20.26 11.24
N SER A 240 -8.13 -20.52 12.07
CA SER A 240 -8.17 -21.57 13.10
C SER A 240 -8.05 -22.99 12.54
N GLN A 241 -8.28 -23.18 11.24
CA GLN A 241 -8.22 -24.50 10.57
C GLN A 241 -6.81 -25.11 10.54
N HIS A 242 -5.76 -24.32 10.79
CA HIS A 242 -4.38 -24.83 10.94
C HIS A 242 -3.96 -24.87 12.42
N LEU A 243 -4.83 -24.46 13.35
CA LEU A 243 -4.54 -24.32 14.79
C LEU A 243 -5.49 -25.20 15.64
N GLY A 244 -6.08 -26.21 15.01
CA GLY A 244 -7.02 -27.17 15.59
C GLY A 244 -6.52 -28.58 15.43
#